data_AF-A0A1Y0ME62-F1
#
_entry.id   AF-A0A1Y0ME62-F1
#
_cell.length_a   1.000
_cell.length_b   1.000
_cell.length_c   1.000
_cell.angle_alpha   90.00
_cell.angle_beta   90.00
_cell.angle_gamma   90.00
#
_symmetry.space_group_name_H-M   'P 1'
#
loop_
_entity.id
_entity.type
_entity.pdbx_description
1 polymer ?
#
loop_
_entity_poly.entity_id
_entity_poly.type
_entity_poly.pdbx_seq_one_letter_code
_entity_poly.pdbx_strand_id
1 'polypeptide(L)'
;MSQPLVSILTPFKNVSDYIEECLKSIINQSYANWELLIVDDQSTDNSYTIVEKFSKSDNRIKLYKNEGSGIINALQKAFSESSGDFITRMDSDDIMTQNKLEVMVNQLNKFGKQHVALGLVKYFSKTGISDGYAKYEAWLNRLTKEGANYSEIYKECVIASPCWMLHRDDLLACNAFNPNRYPEDYDLTFRFYEHGFRCIPSNELLHYWRDYSTRTSRTHEHYAQNYFLDIKLHYFLKLDNDTSRPITIWGAGYKGKNIAKALVERNIKFHWICDNKKKIGKDIYGVKLQPFEDLKAIKNPQTIVTVANDTEQKNIVSYFDNLNMKPMTDYFFFC
;
A
#
# COMPACT_ATOMS: atom_id res chain seq x y z
N MET A 1 -27.78 19.94 7.25
CA MET A 1 -26.79 19.28 8.11
C MET A 1 -25.44 19.93 7.85
N SER A 2 -24.61 20.15 8.86
CA SER A 2 -23.24 20.64 8.63
C SER A 2 -22.47 19.61 7.80
N GLN A 3 -21.70 20.07 6.82
CA GLN A 3 -20.81 19.19 6.06
C GLN A 3 -19.76 18.59 7.02
N PRO A 4 -19.44 17.28 6.97
CA PRO A 4 -18.42 16.68 7.82
C PRO A 4 -17.04 17.34 7.65
N LEU A 5 -16.25 17.45 8.70
CA LEU A 5 -14.89 18.00 8.58
C LEU A 5 -13.95 16.91 8.03
N VAL A 6 -13.14 17.24 7.02
CA VAL A 6 -12.08 16.37 6.52
C VAL A 6 -10.72 16.83 7.05
N SER A 7 -10.00 15.96 7.77
CA SER A 7 -8.58 16.21 8.08
C SER A 7 -7.67 15.57 7.05
N ILE A 8 -6.80 16.38 6.46
CA ILE A 8 -5.78 15.96 5.49
C ILE A 8 -4.44 15.89 6.22
N LEU A 9 -3.85 14.71 6.29
CA LEU A 9 -2.58 14.47 6.97
C LEU A 9 -1.44 14.48 5.96
N THR A 10 -0.47 15.40 6.12
CA THR A 10 0.60 15.61 5.12
C THR A 10 1.96 15.70 5.80
N PRO A 11 2.72 14.61 5.89
CA PRO A 11 4.14 14.69 6.24
C PRO A 11 4.94 15.28 5.08
N PHE A 12 5.96 16.09 5.36
CA PHE A 12 6.85 16.61 4.31
C PHE A 12 8.30 16.70 4.77
N LYS A 13 9.23 16.52 3.81
CA LYS A 13 10.67 16.68 4.02
C LYS A 13 11.37 17.02 2.72
N ASN A 14 12.03 18.16 2.65
CA ASN A 14 12.86 18.55 1.50
C ASN A 14 12.15 18.46 0.14
N VAL A 15 10.99 19.12 0.03
CA VAL A 15 10.10 19.13 -1.14
C VAL A 15 9.83 20.55 -1.66
N SER A 16 10.79 21.48 -1.53
CA SER A 16 10.58 22.89 -1.87
C SER A 16 10.14 23.11 -3.32
N ASP A 17 10.52 22.21 -4.21
CA ASP A 17 10.19 22.26 -5.64
C ASP A 17 8.73 21.89 -5.97
N TYR A 18 8.03 21.24 -5.03
CA TYR A 18 6.73 20.61 -5.29
C TYR A 18 5.63 21.06 -4.31
N ILE A 19 6.00 21.41 -3.09
CA ILE A 19 5.04 21.66 -2.01
C ILE A 19 4.07 22.81 -2.31
N GLU A 20 4.51 23.83 -3.04
CA GLU A 20 3.62 24.94 -3.43
C GLU A 20 2.47 24.46 -4.34
N GLU A 21 2.75 23.56 -5.29
CA GLU A 21 1.75 22.99 -6.18
C GLU A 21 0.80 22.06 -5.41
N CYS A 22 1.34 21.25 -4.50
CA CYS A 22 0.57 20.40 -3.59
C CYS A 22 -0.42 21.23 -2.76
N LEU A 23 0.06 22.28 -2.08
CA LEU A 23 -0.77 23.17 -1.25
C LEU A 23 -1.87 23.85 -2.06
N LYS A 24 -1.56 24.39 -3.25
CA LYS A 24 -2.56 25.00 -4.13
C LYS A 24 -3.64 23.99 -4.54
N SER A 25 -3.29 22.73 -4.77
CA SER A 25 -4.26 21.68 -5.13
C SER A 25 -5.24 21.36 -3.98
N ILE A 26 -4.78 21.46 -2.73
CA ILE A 26 -5.61 21.30 -1.54
C ILE A 26 -6.51 22.54 -1.33
N ILE A 27 -5.95 23.74 -1.46
CA ILE A 27 -6.69 25.00 -1.28
C ILE A 27 -7.87 25.10 -2.26
N ASN A 28 -7.66 24.63 -3.49
CA ASN A 28 -8.64 24.71 -4.58
C ASN A 28 -9.68 23.57 -4.58
N GLN A 29 -9.75 22.72 -3.54
CA GLN A 29 -10.76 21.67 -3.46
C GLN A 29 -12.19 22.25 -3.51
N SER A 30 -13.09 21.58 -4.25
CA SER A 30 -14.51 21.96 -4.32
C SER A 30 -15.24 21.80 -2.98
N TYR A 31 -14.81 20.82 -2.18
CA TYR A 31 -15.25 20.65 -0.80
C TYR A 31 -14.55 21.67 0.10
N ALA A 32 -15.29 22.51 0.81
CA ALA A 32 -14.72 23.62 1.57
C ALA A 32 -14.38 23.30 3.03
N ASN A 33 -15.05 22.30 3.64
CA ASN A 33 -14.93 22.02 5.07
C ASN A 33 -13.80 21.03 5.38
N TRP A 34 -12.56 21.49 5.28
CA TRP A 34 -11.37 20.69 5.58
C TRP A 34 -10.38 21.45 6.46
N GLU A 35 -9.48 20.69 7.08
CA GLU A 35 -8.26 21.16 7.70
C GLU A 35 -7.06 20.38 7.16
N LEU A 36 -5.93 21.06 7.02
CA LEU A 36 -4.66 20.49 6.56
C LEU A 36 -3.67 20.49 7.71
N LEU A 37 -3.20 19.31 8.09
CA LEU A 37 -2.27 19.07 9.18
C LEU A 37 -0.95 18.64 8.56
N ILE A 38 -0.10 19.63 8.35
CA ILE A 38 1.14 19.48 7.60
C ILE A 38 2.33 19.50 8.55
N VAL A 39 3.15 18.46 8.51
CA VAL A 39 4.19 18.22 9.53
C VAL A 39 5.57 18.14 8.88
N ASP A 40 6.45 19.05 9.26
CA ASP A 40 7.83 19.11 8.78
C ASP A 40 8.70 18.05 9.47
N ASP A 41 9.21 17.08 8.71
CA ASP A 41 10.18 16.09 9.19
C ASP A 41 11.62 16.60 9.05
N GLN A 42 11.88 17.76 9.66
CA GLN A 42 13.20 18.38 9.77
C GLN A 42 13.80 18.74 8.39
N SER A 43 13.04 19.46 7.56
CA SER A 43 13.53 19.94 6.26
C SER A 43 14.73 20.88 6.44
N THR A 44 15.69 20.76 5.52
CA THR A 44 16.88 21.61 5.41
C THR A 44 16.83 22.55 4.20
N ASP A 45 15.83 22.40 3.35
CA ASP A 45 15.57 23.29 2.22
C ASP A 45 14.53 24.37 2.56
N ASN A 46 13.97 25.03 1.53
CA ASN A 46 12.99 26.10 1.71
C ASN A 46 11.55 25.60 2.00
N SER A 47 11.31 24.29 2.15
CA SER A 47 9.97 23.72 2.29
C SER A 47 9.20 24.34 3.46
N TYR A 48 9.82 24.40 4.65
CA TYR A 48 9.19 24.96 5.85
C TYR A 48 8.73 26.40 5.61
N THR A 49 9.61 27.23 5.07
CA THR A 49 9.33 28.66 4.79
C THR A 49 8.17 28.83 3.79
N ILE A 50 8.07 27.94 2.79
CA ILE A 50 6.94 27.95 1.84
C ILE A 50 5.65 27.64 2.59
N VAL A 51 5.58 26.53 3.32
CA VAL A 51 4.38 26.12 4.06
C VAL A 51 3.97 27.17 5.10
N GLU A 52 4.93 27.79 5.79
CA GLU A 52 4.67 28.83 6.79
C GLU A 52 3.90 30.01 6.18
N LYS A 53 4.27 30.46 4.97
CA LYS A 53 3.57 31.55 4.26
C LYS A 53 2.11 31.18 3.95
N PHE A 54 1.86 29.93 3.54
CA PHE A 54 0.50 29.44 3.31
C PHE A 54 -0.31 29.35 4.60
N SER A 55 0.27 28.83 5.69
CA SER A 55 -0.40 28.74 7.00
C SER A 55 -0.78 30.10 7.59
N LYS A 56 0.01 31.15 7.30
CA LYS A 56 -0.31 32.54 7.68
C LYS A 56 -1.45 33.14 6.86
N SER A 57 -1.72 32.59 5.67
CA SER A 57 -2.70 33.13 4.71
C SER A 57 -4.03 32.37 4.72
N ASP A 58 -4.02 31.08 5.08
CA ASP A 58 -5.21 30.23 5.17
C ASP A 58 -5.20 29.49 6.52
N ASN A 59 -6.15 29.85 7.38
CA ASN A 59 -6.25 29.33 8.75
C ASN A 59 -6.62 27.84 8.83
N ARG A 60 -7.04 27.22 7.72
CA ARG A 60 -7.28 25.78 7.63
C ARG A 60 -5.97 24.99 7.59
N ILE A 61 -4.84 25.64 7.29
CA ILE A 61 -3.52 25.03 7.19
C ILE A 61 -2.78 25.18 8.51
N LYS A 62 -2.60 24.06 9.21
CA LYS A 62 -1.90 23.97 10.49
C LYS A 62 -0.53 23.32 10.27
N LEU A 63 0.52 24.13 10.38
CA LEU A 63 1.91 23.70 10.26
C LEU A 63 2.47 23.26 11.62
N TYR A 64 3.02 22.06 11.67
CA TYR A 64 3.71 21.51 12.84
C TYR A 64 5.12 21.05 12.49
N LYS A 65 5.93 20.83 13.51
CA LYS A 65 7.24 20.17 13.40
C LYS A 65 7.14 18.75 13.94
N ASN A 66 7.86 17.83 13.30
CA ASN A 66 7.99 16.47 13.82
C ASN A 66 8.92 16.49 15.04
N GLU A 67 8.44 16.01 16.18
CA GLU A 67 9.25 15.83 17.40
C GLU A 67 10.09 14.55 17.34
N GLY A 68 9.67 13.58 16.53
CA GLY A 68 10.42 12.36 16.24
C GLY A 68 11.16 12.44 14.90
N SER A 69 11.21 11.32 14.18
CA SER A 69 11.89 11.23 12.89
C SER A 69 11.16 10.30 11.94
N GLY A 70 11.04 10.72 10.68
CA GLY A 70 10.43 9.94 9.62
C GLY A 70 8.90 10.04 9.56
N ILE A 71 8.37 9.42 8.51
CA ILE A 71 6.98 9.60 8.08
C ILE A 71 5.96 9.11 9.11
N ILE A 72 6.24 8.03 9.83
CA ILE A 72 5.32 7.47 10.83
C ILE A 72 5.10 8.46 11.98
N ASN A 73 6.17 9.03 12.54
CA ASN A 73 6.03 10.02 13.62
C ASN A 73 5.35 11.30 13.13
N ALA A 74 5.65 11.74 11.90
CA ALA A 74 4.96 12.87 11.31
C ALA A 74 3.45 12.62 11.12
N LEU A 75 3.05 11.43 10.67
CA LEU A 75 1.65 11.02 10.56
C LEU A 75 0.96 10.88 11.92
N GLN A 76 1.66 10.36 12.94
CA GLN A 76 1.16 10.30 14.32
C GLN A 76 0.87 11.71 14.86
N LYS A 77 1.80 12.64 14.68
CA LYS A 77 1.63 14.05 15.06
C LYS A 77 0.47 14.69 14.30
N ALA A 78 0.40 14.51 12.97
CA ALA A 78 -0.70 15.04 12.17
C ALA A 78 -2.04 14.48 12.66
N PHE A 79 -2.14 13.18 12.91
CA PHE A 79 -3.36 12.55 13.37
C PHE A 79 -3.77 12.99 14.79
N SER A 80 -2.83 13.15 15.73
CA SER A 80 -3.15 13.60 17.10
C SER A 80 -3.69 15.03 17.15
N GLU A 81 -3.29 15.87 16.19
CA GLU A 81 -3.75 17.26 16.06
C GLU A 81 -5.04 17.39 15.24
N SER A 82 -5.57 16.27 14.72
CA SER A 82 -6.70 16.25 13.80
C SER A 82 -8.04 16.18 14.51
N SER A 83 -9.05 16.82 13.92
CA SER A 83 -10.40 16.93 14.49
C SER A 83 -11.52 16.51 13.53
N GLY A 84 -11.20 16.23 12.26
CA GLY A 84 -12.16 15.86 11.22
C GLY A 84 -12.86 14.53 11.46
N ASP A 85 -14.12 14.45 11.01
CA ASP A 85 -14.92 13.22 10.99
C ASP A 85 -14.35 12.20 9.99
N PHE A 86 -13.77 12.71 8.91
CA PHE A 86 -13.08 11.94 7.88
C PHE A 86 -11.59 12.23 7.86
N ILE A 87 -10.80 11.19 7.58
CA ILE A 87 -9.35 11.25 7.51
C ILE A 87 -8.89 10.82 6.13
N THR A 88 -7.96 11.58 5.57
CA THR A 88 -7.22 11.24 4.35
C THR A 88 -5.75 11.60 4.53
N ARG A 89 -4.88 10.95 3.77
CA ARG A 89 -3.45 11.27 3.68
C ARG A 89 -3.16 11.95 2.34
N MET A 90 -2.18 12.85 2.34
CA MET A 90 -1.61 13.44 1.14
C MET A 90 -0.08 13.36 1.18
N ASP A 91 0.54 13.04 0.04
CA ASP A 91 1.99 13.15 -0.11
C ASP A 91 2.35 14.57 -0.58
N SER A 92 3.37 15.16 0.05
CA SER A 92 3.70 16.59 -0.07
C SER A 92 4.22 17.05 -1.44
N ASP A 93 4.49 16.11 -2.34
CA ASP A 93 4.97 16.28 -3.70
C ASP A 93 3.90 16.00 -4.76
N ASP A 94 2.71 15.54 -4.36
CA ASP A 94 1.62 15.15 -5.24
C ASP A 94 0.57 16.26 -5.47
N ILE A 95 -0.43 15.98 -6.31
CA ILE A 95 -1.51 16.93 -6.64
C ILE A 95 -2.87 16.23 -6.54
N MET A 96 -3.80 16.83 -5.81
CA MET A 96 -5.21 16.41 -5.82
C MET A 96 -5.92 16.95 -7.06
N THR A 97 -6.84 16.16 -7.64
CA THR A 97 -7.86 16.73 -8.53
C THR A 97 -8.83 17.62 -7.75
N GLN A 98 -9.46 18.58 -8.42
CA GLN A 98 -10.28 19.61 -7.77
C GLN A 98 -11.45 19.05 -6.95
N ASN A 99 -12.01 17.90 -7.34
CA ASN A 99 -13.19 17.28 -6.73
C ASN A 99 -12.86 16.09 -5.81
N LYS A 100 -11.58 15.81 -5.51
CA LYS A 100 -11.16 14.63 -4.72
C LYS A 100 -11.90 14.50 -3.40
N LEU A 101 -11.89 15.55 -2.58
CA LEU A 101 -12.51 15.50 -1.26
C LEU A 101 -14.03 15.32 -1.36
N GLU A 102 -14.68 16.03 -2.27
CA GLU A 102 -16.13 15.94 -2.47
C GLU A 102 -16.55 14.53 -2.90
N VAL A 103 -15.84 13.91 -3.84
CA VAL A 103 -16.11 12.55 -4.29
C VAL A 103 -15.95 11.55 -3.15
N MET A 104 -14.86 11.62 -2.40
CA MET A 104 -14.59 10.70 -1.29
C MET A 104 -15.58 10.87 -0.12
N VAL A 105 -15.96 12.11 0.21
CA VAL A 105 -17.00 12.39 1.21
C VAL A 105 -18.34 11.81 0.78
N ASN A 106 -18.72 11.98 -0.50
CA ASN A 106 -19.96 11.42 -1.03
C ASN A 106 -19.96 9.88 -1.02
N GLN A 107 -18.80 9.26 -1.30
CA GLN A 107 -18.63 7.81 -1.15
C GLN A 107 -18.88 7.37 0.30
N LEU A 108 -18.22 7.99 1.28
CA LEU A 108 -18.39 7.59 2.69
C LEU A 108 -19.79 7.89 3.24
N ASN A 109 -20.41 9.01 2.83
CA ASN A 109 -21.80 9.30 3.20
C ASN A 109 -22.79 8.25 2.64
N LYS A 110 -22.48 7.67 1.47
CA LYS A 110 -23.32 6.65 0.84
C LYS A 110 -23.12 5.26 1.45
N PHE A 111 -21.87 4.85 1.69
CA PHE A 111 -21.53 3.49 2.11
C PHE A 111 -21.38 3.33 3.63
N GLY A 112 -21.06 4.41 4.34
CA GLY A 112 -20.88 4.44 5.79
C GLY A 112 -19.54 3.87 6.27
N LYS A 113 -19.48 3.60 7.57
CA LYS A 113 -18.32 3.02 8.26
C LYS A 113 -17.90 1.65 7.70
N GLN A 114 -16.69 1.22 8.02
CA GLN A 114 -16.04 -0.01 7.54
C GLN A 114 -15.87 -0.06 6.02
N HIS A 115 -15.80 1.12 5.39
CA HIS A 115 -15.49 1.29 3.98
C HIS A 115 -14.32 2.24 3.80
N VAL A 116 -13.51 1.98 2.78
CA VAL A 116 -12.41 2.86 2.35
C VAL A 116 -12.84 3.52 1.05
N ALA A 117 -13.02 4.84 1.07
CA ALA A 117 -13.26 5.65 -0.11
C ALA A 117 -11.96 5.78 -0.92
N LEU A 118 -12.04 5.54 -2.22
CA LEU A 118 -10.89 5.45 -3.13
C LEU A 118 -11.17 6.21 -4.43
N GLY A 119 -10.09 6.53 -5.15
CA GLY A 119 -10.13 7.04 -6.51
C GLY A 119 -8.99 6.47 -7.34
N LEU A 120 -9.11 6.63 -8.66
CA LEU A 120 -8.04 6.31 -9.57
C LEU A 120 -6.90 7.31 -9.39
N VAL A 121 -5.68 6.86 -9.71
CA VAL A 121 -4.46 7.66 -9.68
C VAL A 121 -3.85 7.76 -11.07
N LYS A 122 -3.07 8.81 -11.32
CA LYS A 122 -2.30 8.95 -12.55
C LYS A 122 -0.90 9.47 -12.28
N TYR A 123 0.11 8.73 -12.72
CA TYR A 123 1.49 9.18 -12.65
C TYR A 123 1.75 10.34 -13.59
N PHE A 124 2.59 11.25 -13.16
CA PHE A 124 3.13 12.31 -13.99
C PHE A 124 4.57 12.64 -13.58
N SER A 125 5.37 13.06 -14.55
CA SER A 125 6.77 13.40 -14.35
C SER A 125 7.24 14.37 -15.41
N LYS A 126 8.21 15.23 -15.08
CA LYS A 126 8.88 16.11 -16.05
C LYS A 126 9.73 15.31 -17.06
N THR A 127 10.20 14.12 -16.68
CA THR A 127 11.11 13.30 -17.50
C THR A 127 10.41 12.09 -18.15
N GLY A 128 9.09 12.01 -18.05
CA GLY A 128 8.30 10.86 -18.51
C GLY A 128 8.19 9.75 -17.46
N ILE A 129 7.30 8.80 -17.71
CA ILE A 129 6.98 7.68 -16.82
C ILE A 129 7.51 6.39 -17.43
N SER A 130 8.22 5.58 -16.65
CA SER A 130 8.70 4.26 -17.10
C SER A 130 7.55 3.27 -17.23
N ASP A 131 7.70 2.26 -18.10
CA ASP A 131 6.73 1.18 -18.31
C ASP A 131 6.31 0.47 -17.01
N GLY A 132 7.22 0.34 -16.04
CA GLY A 132 6.92 -0.29 -14.74
C GLY A 132 5.85 0.46 -13.95
N TYR A 133 5.99 1.79 -13.82
CA TYR A 133 5.01 2.63 -13.15
C TYR A 133 3.70 2.73 -13.91
N ALA A 134 3.75 2.78 -15.25
CA ALA A 134 2.53 2.75 -16.07
C ALA A 134 1.75 1.44 -15.90
N LYS A 135 2.44 0.29 -15.84
CA LYS A 135 1.82 -1.01 -15.54
C LYS A 135 1.25 -1.06 -14.12
N TYR A 136 1.98 -0.54 -13.13
CA TYR A 136 1.52 -0.48 -11.75
C TYR A 136 0.26 0.39 -11.60
N GLU A 137 0.23 1.57 -12.21
CA GLU A 137 -0.95 2.43 -12.27
C GLU A 137 -2.14 1.71 -12.90
N ALA A 138 -1.95 1.08 -14.06
CA ALA A 138 -3.02 0.37 -14.74
C ALA A 138 -3.57 -0.79 -13.90
N TRP A 139 -2.69 -1.54 -13.24
CA TRP A 139 -3.05 -2.63 -12.33
C TRP A 139 -3.85 -2.13 -11.12
N LEU A 140 -3.34 -1.12 -10.42
CA LEU A 140 -3.98 -0.55 -9.24
C LEU A 140 -5.33 0.09 -9.58
N ASN A 141 -5.40 0.83 -10.68
CA ASN A 141 -6.64 1.45 -11.15
C ASN A 141 -7.68 0.40 -11.54
N ARG A 142 -7.29 -0.72 -12.16
CA ARG A 142 -8.23 -1.82 -12.44
C ARG A 142 -8.84 -2.36 -11.16
N LEU A 143 -8.02 -2.65 -10.15
CA LEU A 143 -8.50 -3.14 -8.85
C LEU A 143 -9.50 -2.17 -8.20
N THR A 144 -9.18 -0.87 -8.21
CA THR A 144 -10.07 0.17 -7.67
C THR A 144 -11.37 0.32 -8.45
N LYS A 145 -11.37 0.16 -9.78
CA LYS A 145 -12.60 0.17 -10.58
C LYS A 145 -13.52 -0.99 -10.25
N GLU A 146 -12.94 -2.16 -10.00
CA GLU A 146 -13.65 -3.40 -9.71
C GLU A 146 -14.03 -3.54 -8.21
N GLY A 147 -13.46 -2.71 -7.32
CA GLY A 147 -13.53 -2.89 -5.88
C GLY A 147 -12.84 -4.17 -5.40
N ALA A 148 -11.92 -4.70 -6.21
CA ALA A 148 -11.27 -5.99 -6.01
C ALA A 148 -9.89 -5.86 -5.35
N ASN A 149 -9.58 -4.70 -4.74
CA ASN A 149 -8.26 -4.37 -4.19
C ASN A 149 -7.64 -5.52 -3.38
N TYR A 150 -8.37 -6.10 -2.41
CA TYR A 150 -7.80 -7.14 -1.57
C TYR A 150 -7.58 -8.51 -2.24
N SER A 151 -8.11 -8.74 -3.45
CA SER A 151 -7.88 -9.99 -4.19
C SER A 151 -6.41 -10.20 -4.59
N GLU A 152 -5.62 -9.14 -4.59
CA GLU A 152 -4.20 -9.16 -4.95
C GLU A 152 -3.33 -8.51 -3.87
N ILE A 153 -3.81 -8.44 -2.62
CA ILE A 153 -3.15 -7.73 -1.50
C ILE A 153 -1.71 -8.20 -1.24
N TYR A 154 -1.34 -9.43 -1.59
CA TYR A 154 0.01 -9.95 -1.41
C TYR A 154 0.97 -9.66 -2.58
N LYS A 155 0.49 -9.16 -3.72
CA LYS A 155 1.35 -8.83 -4.86
C LYS A 155 2.10 -7.53 -4.63
N GLU A 156 1.39 -6.48 -4.24
CA GLU A 156 1.89 -5.16 -3.91
C GLU A 156 0.84 -4.40 -3.08
N CYS A 157 1.13 -3.20 -2.59
CA CYS A 157 0.12 -2.37 -1.93
C CYS A 157 -1.06 -2.06 -2.89
N VAL A 158 -2.27 -2.48 -2.51
CA VAL A 158 -3.48 -2.42 -3.35
C VAL A 158 -4.31 -1.16 -3.13
N ILE A 159 -3.85 -0.24 -2.28
CA ILE A 159 -4.45 1.07 -2.05
C ILE A 159 -3.35 2.09 -2.26
N ALA A 160 -3.57 3.07 -3.14
CA ALA A 160 -2.61 4.16 -3.30
C ALA A 160 -2.51 4.94 -1.99
N SER A 161 -1.31 4.98 -1.41
CA SER A 161 -0.99 5.68 -0.18
C SER A 161 -1.61 7.08 -0.03
N PRO A 162 -1.58 7.96 -1.05
CA PRO A 162 -2.17 9.29 -0.93
C PRO A 162 -3.62 9.38 -1.41
N CYS A 163 -4.29 8.28 -1.80
CA CYS A 163 -5.63 8.31 -2.42
C CYS A 163 -6.63 7.38 -1.71
N TRP A 164 -6.85 7.62 -0.42
CA TRP A 164 -7.91 7.01 0.36
C TRP A 164 -8.55 8.00 1.34
N MET A 165 -9.78 7.74 1.75
CA MET A 165 -10.45 8.43 2.87
C MET A 165 -11.27 7.43 3.68
N LEU A 166 -11.34 7.60 4.99
CA LEU A 166 -12.18 6.80 5.89
C LEU A 166 -12.75 7.63 7.04
N HIS A 167 -13.72 7.07 7.74
CA HIS A 167 -14.17 7.61 9.03
C HIS A 167 -13.02 7.56 10.04
N ARG A 168 -12.90 8.61 10.87
CA ARG A 168 -11.93 8.66 11.98
C ARG A 168 -12.00 7.41 12.86
N ASP A 169 -13.20 7.01 13.25
CA ASP A 169 -13.40 5.86 14.14
C ASP A 169 -12.89 4.55 13.53
N ASP A 170 -13.02 4.40 12.21
CA ASP A 170 -12.51 3.23 11.49
C ASP A 170 -10.97 3.23 11.46
N LEU A 171 -10.35 4.40 11.31
CA LEU A 171 -8.89 4.53 11.37
C LEU A 171 -8.38 4.21 12.78
N LEU A 172 -9.08 4.68 13.82
CA LEU A 172 -8.79 4.37 15.22
C LEU A 172 -8.93 2.87 15.51
N ALA A 173 -9.99 2.22 15.00
CA ALA A 173 -10.17 0.78 15.14
C ALA A 173 -8.98 0.00 14.55
N CYS A 174 -8.42 0.50 13.45
CA CYS A 174 -7.22 -0.08 12.85
C CYS A 174 -5.92 0.29 13.58
N ASN A 175 -5.94 0.94 14.74
CA ASN A 175 -4.77 1.46 15.46
C ASN A 175 -4.01 2.59 14.73
N ALA A 176 -4.68 3.29 13.80
CA ALA A 176 -4.20 4.47 13.08
C ALA A 176 -2.74 4.32 12.58
N PHE A 177 -1.86 5.26 12.97
CA PHE A 177 -0.43 5.25 12.62
C PHE A 177 0.46 4.83 13.80
N ASN A 178 -0.08 4.16 14.82
CA ASN A 178 0.69 3.73 15.99
C ASN A 178 1.73 2.64 15.69
N PRO A 179 1.47 1.63 14.82
CA PRO A 179 2.47 0.64 14.47
C PRO A 179 3.71 1.27 13.81
N ASN A 180 4.89 0.92 14.31
CA ASN A 180 6.16 1.30 13.69
C ASN A 180 6.62 0.22 12.70
N ARG A 181 5.88 0.06 11.59
CA ARG A 181 6.19 -0.90 10.52
C ARG A 181 6.22 -0.18 9.17
N TYR A 182 7.25 -0.49 8.38
CA TYR A 182 7.39 0.00 7.01
C TYR A 182 7.14 -1.12 5.98
N PRO A 183 6.62 -0.79 4.78
CA PRO A 183 5.96 0.49 4.45
C PRO A 183 4.67 0.68 5.27
N GLU A 184 4.49 1.88 5.81
CA GLU A 184 3.41 2.21 6.76
C GLU A 184 2.02 2.22 6.12
N ASP A 185 1.96 2.56 4.83
CA ASP A 185 0.77 2.54 3.99
C ASP A 185 0.33 1.10 3.67
N TYR A 186 1.28 0.22 3.38
CA TYR A 186 0.98 -1.18 3.10
C TYR A 186 0.59 -1.93 4.37
N ASP A 187 1.25 -1.65 5.49
CA ASP A 187 0.83 -2.11 6.82
C ASP A 187 -0.61 -1.67 7.15
N LEU A 188 -0.94 -0.40 6.92
CA LEU A 188 -2.29 0.11 7.13
C LEU A 188 -3.32 -0.58 6.23
N THR A 189 -2.97 -0.85 4.97
CA THR A 189 -3.83 -1.59 4.03
C THR A 189 -4.13 -3.01 4.51
N PHE A 190 -3.14 -3.73 5.04
CA PHE A 190 -3.38 -5.03 5.65
C PHE A 190 -4.24 -4.94 6.92
N ARG A 191 -4.12 -3.89 7.71
CA ARG A 191 -4.99 -3.69 8.89
C ARG A 191 -6.43 -3.37 8.50
N PHE A 192 -6.66 -2.67 7.39
CA PHE A 192 -8.01 -2.52 6.83
C PHE A 192 -8.59 -3.88 6.41
N TYR A 193 -7.78 -4.71 5.75
CA TYR A 193 -8.17 -6.07 5.37
C TYR A 193 -8.47 -6.95 6.60
N GLU A 194 -7.63 -6.90 7.63
CA GLU A 194 -7.83 -7.60 8.91
C GLU A 194 -9.17 -7.25 9.59
N HIS A 195 -9.59 -5.98 9.50
CA HIS A 195 -10.88 -5.52 10.06
C HIS A 195 -12.07 -5.75 9.11
N GLY A 196 -11.86 -6.40 7.96
CA GLY A 196 -12.91 -6.69 6.99
C GLY A 196 -13.49 -5.46 6.29
N PHE A 197 -12.75 -4.34 6.26
CA PHE A 197 -13.19 -3.13 5.57
C PHE A 197 -13.35 -3.40 4.08
N ARG A 198 -14.24 -2.67 3.41
CA ARG A 198 -14.48 -2.83 1.97
C ARG A 198 -13.99 -1.61 1.19
N CYS A 199 -13.24 -1.85 0.13
CA CYS A 199 -12.85 -0.80 -0.81
C CYS A 199 -14.06 -0.38 -1.65
N ILE A 200 -14.36 0.92 -1.70
CA ILE A 200 -15.44 1.45 -2.52
C ILE A 200 -14.95 1.52 -3.98
N PRO A 201 -15.63 0.86 -4.94
CA PRO A 201 -15.26 0.97 -6.35
C PRO A 201 -15.37 2.40 -6.85
N SER A 202 -14.41 2.85 -7.66
CA SER A 202 -14.39 4.20 -8.21
C SER A 202 -13.83 4.24 -9.62
N ASN A 203 -14.45 5.05 -10.49
CA ASN A 203 -13.97 5.35 -11.85
C ASN A 203 -13.41 6.78 -11.96
N GLU A 204 -13.44 7.55 -10.88
CA GLU A 204 -13.00 8.94 -10.87
C GLU A 204 -11.49 9.02 -10.72
N LEU A 205 -10.80 9.73 -11.61
CA LEU A 205 -9.41 10.12 -11.38
C LEU A 205 -9.38 11.18 -10.29
N LEU A 206 -8.79 10.84 -9.14
CA LEU A 206 -8.80 11.72 -7.99
C LEU A 206 -7.43 12.30 -7.64
N HIS A 207 -6.34 11.68 -8.11
CA HIS A 207 -5.00 11.99 -7.64
C HIS A 207 -3.96 11.89 -8.74
N TYR A 208 -3.07 12.88 -8.82
CA TYR A 208 -1.89 12.83 -9.66
C TYR A 208 -0.66 12.53 -8.80
N TRP A 209 0.01 11.43 -9.12
CA TRP A 209 1.15 10.91 -8.37
C TRP A 209 2.46 11.29 -9.06
N ARG A 210 3.31 12.11 -8.42
CA ARG A 210 4.53 12.60 -9.05
C ARG A 210 5.63 11.55 -9.03
N ASP A 211 6.35 11.44 -10.13
CA ASP A 211 7.59 10.67 -10.20
C ASP A 211 8.80 11.56 -10.56
N TYR A 212 9.85 11.43 -9.75
CA TYR A 212 11.15 12.08 -9.92
C TYR A 212 12.23 11.28 -9.22
N SER A 213 13.50 11.46 -9.60
CA SER A 213 14.59 10.56 -9.22
C SER A 213 14.92 10.54 -7.72
N THR A 214 14.71 11.65 -7.02
CA THR A 214 15.08 11.84 -5.61
C THR A 214 13.95 11.59 -4.61
N ARG A 215 12.76 11.15 -5.06
CA ARG A 215 11.62 10.89 -4.17
C ARG A 215 11.94 9.81 -3.14
N THR A 216 11.34 9.91 -1.95
CA THR A 216 11.64 9.05 -0.80
C THR A 216 11.54 7.56 -1.12
N SER A 217 10.52 7.14 -1.87
CA SER A 217 10.35 5.71 -2.21
C SER A 217 11.43 5.16 -3.16
N ARG A 218 12.29 6.02 -3.74
CA ARG A 218 13.43 5.60 -4.57
C ARG A 218 14.76 5.63 -3.83
N THR A 219 14.88 6.48 -2.81
CA THR A 219 16.16 6.82 -2.18
C THR A 219 16.30 6.32 -0.75
N HIS A 220 15.19 6.10 -0.05
CA HIS A 220 15.19 5.75 1.36
C HIS A 220 15.29 4.24 1.59
N GLU A 221 16.10 3.81 2.56
CA GLU A 221 16.45 2.41 2.80
C GLU A 221 15.23 1.51 3.11
N HIS A 222 14.25 2.04 3.83
CA HIS A 222 12.98 1.34 4.13
C HIS A 222 12.18 0.95 2.87
N TYR A 223 12.43 1.59 1.73
CA TYR A 223 11.78 1.26 0.45
C TYR A 223 12.75 0.63 -0.57
N ALA A 224 14.03 0.46 -0.23
CA ALA A 224 15.05 -0.06 -1.15
C ALA A 224 14.78 -1.50 -1.61
N GLN A 225 14.02 -2.27 -0.83
CA GLN A 225 13.55 -3.61 -1.19
C GLN A 225 12.07 -3.57 -1.61
N ASN A 226 11.80 -3.20 -2.87
CA ASN A 226 10.47 -3.07 -3.49
C ASN A 226 9.64 -4.37 -3.57
N TYR A 227 10.01 -5.43 -2.86
CA TYR A 227 9.25 -6.68 -2.84
C TYR A 227 8.47 -6.89 -1.54
N PHE A 228 8.84 -6.15 -0.49
CA PHE A 228 8.14 -6.12 0.80
C PHE A 228 7.77 -7.52 1.32
N LEU A 229 8.70 -8.47 1.19
CA LEU A 229 8.44 -9.88 1.46
C LEU A 229 8.18 -10.16 2.95
N ASP A 230 8.84 -9.41 3.85
CA ASP A 230 8.66 -9.58 5.29
C ASP A 230 7.24 -9.22 5.73
N ILE A 231 6.72 -8.07 5.30
CA ILE A 231 5.35 -7.66 5.64
C ILE A 231 4.29 -8.57 5.01
N LYS A 232 4.49 -9.00 3.75
CA LYS A 232 3.61 -9.98 3.09
C LYS A 232 3.58 -11.30 3.86
N LEU A 233 4.75 -11.82 4.26
CA LEU A 233 4.83 -13.06 5.02
C LEU A 233 4.24 -12.91 6.43
N HIS A 234 4.50 -11.79 7.10
CA HIS A 234 3.92 -11.48 8.41
C HIS A 234 2.39 -11.52 8.37
N TYR A 235 1.78 -10.81 7.43
CA TYR A 235 0.32 -10.78 7.31
C TYR A 235 -0.28 -12.06 6.76
N PHE A 236 0.39 -12.76 5.83
CA PHE A 236 -0.06 -14.09 5.39
C PHE A 236 -0.14 -15.06 6.56
N LEU A 237 0.93 -15.15 7.37
CA LEU A 237 0.95 -16.04 8.53
C LEU A 237 -0.09 -15.66 9.60
N LYS A 238 -0.45 -14.38 9.68
CA LYS A 238 -1.42 -13.84 10.64
C LYS A 238 -2.88 -14.01 10.18
N LEU A 239 -3.17 -13.75 8.90
CA LEU A 239 -4.53 -13.54 8.40
C LEU A 239 -5.05 -14.72 7.58
N ASP A 240 -4.23 -15.27 6.67
CA ASP A 240 -4.69 -16.22 5.66
C ASP A 240 -4.08 -17.63 5.82
N ASN A 241 -3.08 -17.79 6.67
CA ASN A 241 -2.46 -19.09 6.95
C ASN A 241 -3.31 -19.95 7.90
N ASP A 242 -3.86 -21.03 7.38
CA ASP A 242 -4.49 -22.08 8.16
C ASP A 242 -3.42 -23.09 8.57
N THR A 243 -3.04 -23.07 9.84
CA THR A 243 -1.98 -23.92 10.39
C THR A 243 -2.25 -25.43 10.28
N SER A 244 -3.48 -25.85 9.94
CA SER A 244 -3.81 -27.26 9.68
C SER A 244 -3.41 -27.72 8.27
N ARG A 245 -3.07 -26.78 7.38
CA ARG A 245 -2.72 -27.03 5.98
C ARG A 245 -1.21 -26.82 5.76
N PRO A 246 -0.57 -27.65 4.90
CA PRO A 246 0.85 -27.49 4.64
C PRO A 246 1.13 -26.26 3.78
N ILE A 247 2.10 -25.45 4.19
CA ILE A 247 2.62 -24.36 3.37
C ILE A 247 3.48 -24.93 2.25
N THR A 248 3.33 -24.40 1.04
CA THR A 248 4.19 -24.68 -0.11
C THR A 248 4.75 -23.38 -0.67
N ILE A 249 6.03 -23.34 -1.03
CA ILE A 249 6.62 -22.23 -1.78
C ILE A 249 6.80 -22.67 -3.23
N TRP A 250 6.24 -21.93 -4.17
CA TRP A 250 6.54 -22.06 -5.60
C TRP A 250 7.52 -20.97 -6.03
N GLY A 251 8.73 -21.38 -6.36
CA GLY A 251 9.76 -20.51 -6.93
C GLY A 251 11.09 -20.62 -6.21
N ALA A 252 12.17 -20.74 -7.00
CA ALA A 252 13.52 -20.96 -6.51
C ALA A 252 14.45 -19.73 -6.68
N GLY A 253 13.87 -18.58 -7.02
CA GLY A 253 14.57 -17.31 -7.21
C GLY A 253 14.95 -16.64 -5.89
N TYR A 254 15.40 -15.38 -5.96
CA TYR A 254 15.72 -14.59 -4.77
C TYR A 254 14.52 -14.48 -3.81
N LYS A 255 13.33 -14.12 -4.33
CA LYS A 255 12.10 -13.99 -3.52
C LYS A 255 11.76 -15.29 -2.77
N GLY A 256 11.71 -16.43 -3.49
CA GLY A 256 11.45 -17.74 -2.90
C GLY A 256 12.46 -18.16 -1.84
N LYS A 257 13.76 -17.90 -2.05
CA LYS A 257 14.80 -18.16 -1.04
C LYS A 257 14.62 -17.33 0.23
N ASN A 258 14.22 -16.06 0.11
CA ASN A 258 13.97 -15.20 1.27
C ASN A 258 12.77 -15.69 2.09
N ILE A 259 11.67 -16.06 1.44
CA ILE A 259 10.51 -16.65 2.13
C ILE A 259 10.89 -17.98 2.79
N ALA A 260 11.59 -18.87 2.07
CA ALA A 260 12.06 -20.15 2.61
C ALA A 260 12.92 -19.94 3.87
N LYS A 261 13.92 -19.06 3.80
CA LYS A 261 14.78 -18.71 4.94
C LYS A 261 13.96 -18.19 6.12
N ALA A 262 13.03 -17.27 5.87
CA ALA A 262 12.17 -16.68 6.89
C ALA A 262 11.25 -17.71 7.57
N LEU A 263 10.77 -18.73 6.85
CA LEU A 263 10.01 -19.84 7.43
C LEU A 263 10.89 -20.77 8.26
N VAL A 264 12.11 -21.10 7.78
CA VAL A 264 13.09 -21.90 8.54
C VAL A 264 13.45 -21.23 9.86
N GLU A 265 13.74 -19.93 9.86
CA GLU A 265 14.07 -19.16 11.08
C GLU A 265 12.92 -19.14 12.10
N ARG A 266 11.68 -19.28 11.64
CA ARG A 266 10.47 -19.36 12.48
C ARG A 266 10.10 -20.80 12.85
N ASN A 267 10.91 -21.80 12.46
CA ASN A 267 10.63 -23.23 12.62
C ASN A 267 9.31 -23.69 11.99
N ILE A 268 8.89 -23.05 10.89
CA ILE A 268 7.69 -23.40 10.15
C ILE A 268 8.06 -24.38 9.04
N LYS A 269 7.42 -25.56 9.01
CA LYS A 269 7.62 -26.56 7.97
C LYS A 269 6.91 -26.14 6.68
N PHE A 270 7.55 -26.40 5.53
CA PHE A 270 6.98 -26.13 4.22
C PHE A 270 7.52 -27.10 3.17
N HIS A 271 6.78 -27.23 2.07
CA HIS A 271 7.24 -27.86 0.84
C HIS A 271 7.81 -26.79 -0.09
N TRP A 272 8.85 -27.12 -0.88
CA TRP A 272 9.45 -26.16 -1.79
C TRP A 272 9.52 -26.72 -3.21
N ILE A 273 8.79 -26.09 -4.13
CA ILE A 273 8.67 -26.55 -5.51
C ILE A 273 9.19 -25.51 -6.50
N CYS A 274 9.67 -25.97 -7.66
CA CYS A 274 10.01 -25.12 -8.80
C CYS A 274 9.97 -25.87 -10.14
N ASP A 275 9.90 -25.08 -11.21
CA ASP A 275 9.98 -25.47 -12.62
C ASP A 275 11.44 -25.54 -13.13
N ASN A 276 12.40 -24.99 -12.37
CA ASN A 276 13.79 -24.92 -12.80
C ASN A 276 14.53 -26.26 -12.62
N LYS A 277 14.65 -27.03 -13.71
CA LYS A 277 15.35 -28.33 -13.75
C LYS A 277 16.77 -28.32 -13.16
N LYS A 278 17.50 -27.20 -13.22
CA LYS A 278 18.85 -27.07 -12.65
C LYS A 278 18.86 -26.88 -11.12
N LYS A 279 17.69 -26.63 -10.51
CA LYS A 279 17.53 -26.39 -9.07
C LYS A 279 16.79 -27.52 -8.37
N ILE A 280 15.95 -28.28 -9.09
CA ILE A 280 15.30 -29.48 -8.57
C ILE A 280 16.34 -30.44 -7.98
N GLY A 281 16.05 -30.98 -6.80
CA GLY A 281 16.89 -31.90 -6.05
C GLY A 281 17.94 -31.23 -5.16
N LYS A 282 18.19 -29.92 -5.31
CA LYS A 282 19.13 -29.20 -4.44
C LYS A 282 18.53 -28.99 -3.06
N ASP A 283 19.36 -29.19 -2.05
CA ASP A 283 19.08 -28.82 -0.67
C ASP A 283 19.50 -27.36 -0.45
N ILE A 284 18.56 -26.54 0.02
CA ILE A 284 18.81 -25.16 0.40
C ILE A 284 18.14 -24.94 1.75
N TYR A 285 18.92 -24.48 2.74
CA TYR A 285 18.46 -24.28 4.13
C TYR A 285 17.90 -25.55 4.79
N GLY A 286 18.33 -26.75 4.38
CA GLY A 286 17.83 -28.02 4.91
C GLY A 286 16.52 -28.46 4.28
N VAL A 287 16.07 -27.82 3.20
CA VAL A 287 14.84 -28.15 2.47
C VAL A 287 15.16 -28.44 1.02
N LYS A 288 14.69 -29.59 0.52
CA LYS A 288 14.92 -30.02 -0.86
C LYS A 288 13.92 -29.36 -1.80
N LEU A 289 14.41 -28.78 -2.89
CA LEU A 289 13.55 -28.32 -3.99
C LEU A 289 13.02 -29.49 -4.81
N GLN A 290 11.71 -29.54 -4.97
CA GLN A 290 10.98 -30.56 -5.71
C GLN A 290 10.46 -30.02 -7.06
N PRO A 291 10.14 -30.90 -8.01
CA PRO A 291 9.36 -30.54 -9.20
C PRO A 291 8.01 -29.93 -8.81
N PHE A 292 7.47 -29.00 -9.60
CA PHE A 292 6.16 -28.39 -9.32
C PHE A 292 4.99 -29.36 -9.45
N GLU A 293 5.18 -30.44 -10.19
CA GLU A 293 4.22 -31.53 -10.34
C GLU A 293 3.93 -32.25 -9.00
N ASP A 294 4.88 -32.24 -8.07
CA ASP A 294 4.73 -32.83 -6.72
C ASP A 294 3.63 -32.14 -5.92
N LEU A 295 3.22 -30.92 -6.29
CA LEU A 295 2.11 -30.20 -5.64
C LEU A 295 0.82 -31.04 -5.58
N LYS A 296 0.56 -31.89 -6.58
CA LYS A 296 -0.64 -32.76 -6.63
C LYS A 296 -0.68 -33.82 -5.54
N ALA A 297 0.50 -34.21 -5.02
CA ALA A 297 0.62 -35.18 -3.94
C ALA A 297 0.48 -34.53 -2.55
N ILE A 298 0.56 -33.19 -2.46
CA ILE A 298 0.39 -32.47 -1.20
C ILE A 298 -1.11 -32.29 -0.97
N LYS A 299 -1.61 -32.76 0.18
CA LYS A 299 -3.03 -32.65 0.53
C LYS A 299 -3.35 -31.22 1.01
N ASN A 300 -4.26 -30.55 0.29
CA ASN A 300 -4.80 -29.22 0.61
C ASN A 300 -3.74 -28.13 0.91
N PRO A 301 -2.73 -27.94 0.04
CA PRO A 301 -1.64 -26.99 0.29
C PRO A 301 -2.11 -25.54 0.29
N GLN A 302 -1.36 -24.69 0.99
CA GLN A 302 -1.41 -23.23 0.82
C GLN A 302 -0.11 -22.77 0.16
N THR A 303 -0.19 -22.32 -1.09
CA THR A 303 0.98 -22.09 -1.93
C THR A 303 1.34 -20.61 -2.05
N ILE A 304 2.50 -20.22 -1.53
CA ILE A 304 3.11 -18.90 -1.75
C ILE A 304 3.87 -18.94 -3.08
N VAL A 305 3.41 -18.18 -4.06
CA VAL A 305 4.04 -18.07 -5.38
C VAL A 305 4.97 -16.87 -5.41
N THR A 306 6.24 -17.09 -5.77
CA THR A 306 7.29 -16.06 -5.79
C THR A 306 7.88 -15.82 -7.18
N VAL A 307 7.22 -16.33 -8.22
CA VAL A 307 7.65 -16.27 -9.62
C VAL A 307 7.11 -15.00 -10.28
N ALA A 308 8.00 -14.03 -10.56
CA ALA A 308 7.59 -12.69 -11.00
C ALA A 308 7.26 -12.55 -12.51
N ASN A 309 7.66 -13.49 -13.37
CA ASN A 309 7.45 -13.36 -14.82
C ASN A 309 5.96 -13.50 -15.17
N ASP A 310 5.37 -12.51 -15.85
CA ASP A 310 3.93 -12.48 -16.18
C ASP A 310 3.45 -13.71 -16.97
N THR A 311 4.24 -14.20 -17.93
CA THR A 311 3.90 -15.39 -18.72
C THR A 311 3.88 -16.64 -17.83
N GLU A 312 4.88 -16.78 -16.96
CA GLU A 312 4.93 -17.89 -16.00
C GLU A 312 3.81 -17.80 -14.97
N GLN A 313 3.44 -16.61 -14.51
CA GLN A 313 2.29 -16.44 -13.60
C GLN A 313 1.00 -16.97 -14.25
N LYS A 314 0.76 -16.67 -15.54
CA LYS A 314 -0.41 -17.20 -16.26
C LYS A 314 -0.40 -18.73 -16.37
N ASN A 315 0.77 -19.32 -16.62
CA ASN A 315 0.93 -20.78 -16.63
C ASN A 315 0.65 -21.39 -15.25
N ILE A 316 1.15 -20.76 -14.18
CA ILE A 316 0.93 -21.19 -12.79
C ILE A 316 -0.55 -21.09 -12.42
N VAL A 317 -1.24 -20.00 -12.76
CA VAL A 317 -2.70 -19.87 -12.57
C VAL A 317 -3.43 -21.00 -13.30
N SER A 318 -3.09 -21.24 -14.56
CA SER A 318 -3.72 -22.31 -15.35
C SER A 318 -3.48 -23.70 -14.73
N TYR A 319 -2.31 -23.91 -14.12
CA TYR A 319 -2.02 -25.13 -13.38
C TYR A 319 -2.87 -25.27 -12.11
N PHE A 320 -3.05 -24.20 -11.34
CA PHE A 320 -3.93 -24.19 -10.17
C PHE A 320 -5.40 -24.42 -10.54
N ASP A 321 -5.88 -23.82 -11.64
CA ASP A 321 -7.24 -24.00 -12.13
C ASP A 321 -7.52 -25.48 -12.45
N ASN A 322 -6.56 -26.17 -13.08
CA ASN A 322 -6.64 -27.61 -13.34
C ASN A 322 -6.69 -28.47 -12.05
N LEU A 323 -6.24 -27.93 -10.92
CA LEU A 323 -6.32 -28.56 -9.60
C LEU A 323 -7.52 -28.08 -8.78
N ASN A 324 -8.40 -27.24 -9.36
CA ASN A 324 -9.52 -26.58 -8.67
C ASN A 324 -9.08 -25.75 -7.44
N MET A 325 -7.85 -25.24 -7.44
CA MET A 325 -7.32 -24.39 -6.38
C MET A 325 -7.75 -22.94 -6.62
N LYS A 326 -8.11 -22.22 -5.55
CA LYS A 326 -8.64 -20.86 -5.58
C LYS A 326 -7.60 -19.83 -5.15
N PRO A 327 -7.52 -18.66 -5.83
CA PRO A 327 -6.67 -17.56 -5.39
C PRO A 327 -7.12 -17.06 -4.02
N MET A 328 -6.20 -16.56 -3.21
CA MET A 328 -6.47 -16.04 -1.86
C MET A 328 -7.11 -17.07 -0.90
N THR A 329 -6.96 -18.36 -1.20
CA THR A 329 -7.40 -19.46 -0.32
C THR A 329 -6.40 -20.61 -0.38
N ASP A 330 -6.04 -21.02 -1.61
CA ASP A 330 -5.13 -22.14 -1.87
C ASP A 330 -3.77 -21.66 -2.39
N TYR A 331 -3.72 -20.49 -3.04
CA TYR A 331 -2.48 -19.88 -3.47
C TYR A 331 -2.48 -18.34 -3.36
N PHE A 332 -1.29 -17.79 -3.13
CA PHE A 332 -1.06 -16.38 -2.82
C PHE A 332 0.18 -15.90 -3.60
N PHE A 333 0.03 -14.89 -4.46
CA PHE A 333 1.14 -14.33 -5.22
C PHE A 333 1.88 -13.27 -4.40
N PHE A 334 3.18 -13.45 -4.21
CA PHE A 334 4.09 -12.54 -3.51
C PHE A 334 4.98 -11.77 -4.50
N CYS A 335 4.50 -11.52 -5.72
CA CYS A 335 5.37 -11.06 -6.80
C CYS A 335 4.75 -10.12 -7.82
#